data_AF-R9KCV1-F1
#
_entry.id   AF-R9KCV1-F1
#
_cell.length_a   1.000
_cell.length_b   1.000
_cell.length_c   1.000
_cell.angle_alpha   90.00
_cell.angle_beta   90.00
_cell.angle_gamma   90.00
#
_symmetry.space_group_name_H-M   'P 1'
#
loop_
_entity.id
_entity.type
_entity.pdbx_description
1 polymer ?
#
loop_
_entity_poly.entity_id
_entity_poly.type
_entity_poly.pdbx_seq_one_letter_code
_entity_poly.pdbx_strand_id
1 'polypeptide(L)'
;MMGKGSVSHNTRTFSAKNVDKERSKYNMEFCHLNIKKVYHELFDDALERYNAKQKRSDRKIDDYYEKIRQSKQEKLFHEVILQIGNKDDTNAKSEEGQLAKEILIEFMEDFQKRNPNLYVFSAHLHMDEETPHVHIDFVPFIRNSNRGLDTRVSLKGALSEQGFKGGTRSAKEWNQWMESEKQELSKVAERYGVRWKQLGTHNKHLSVLDFEKKERAKEVAKLEKAVSNNKAELSHIIYQQVLAENEMEKIKQENEAVRQETTELSATNDLLREQADGLIENREKLMSDNKALEQHQKKLQQDIEKMADSKVALERNIYAYDEDARWQLPEPTTLMSAKTYREKNAMPLVERLKEIVKSLTIKCVNLMVQIKQLKAKVTKQAEDIDFYKSKVHQQYVKLEQLQEKADDFERVKQYVGVDKIDMIVTNARELERIAQSEKQQNRAYGMGR
;
A
#
# COMPACT_ATOMS: atom_id res chain seq x y z
N MET A 1 56.87 7.46 -14.19
CA MET A 1 56.94 8.05 -12.84
C MET A 1 58.26 7.69 -12.17
N MET A 2 58.71 8.43 -11.14
CA MET A 2 59.91 8.06 -10.39
C MET A 2 59.55 7.00 -9.35
N GLY A 3 60.14 5.82 -9.45
CA GLY A 3 59.93 4.73 -8.50
C GLY A 3 60.80 4.90 -7.25
N LYS A 4 60.45 4.20 -6.17
CA LYS A 4 61.29 4.16 -4.94
C LYS A 4 62.52 3.26 -5.12
N GLY A 5 62.57 2.44 -6.16
CA GLY A 5 63.65 1.52 -6.49
C GLY A 5 63.65 0.31 -5.57
N SER A 6 63.20 -0.86 -6.05
CA SER A 6 63.32 -2.11 -5.30
C SER A 6 63.59 -3.28 -6.24
N VAL A 7 64.87 -3.57 -6.48
CA VAL A 7 65.32 -4.66 -7.36
C VAL A 7 64.66 -6.00 -6.99
N SER A 8 64.48 -6.29 -5.69
CA SER A 8 63.83 -7.52 -5.23
C SER A 8 62.32 -7.63 -5.52
N HIS A 9 61.64 -6.50 -5.71
CA HIS A 9 60.23 -6.45 -6.13
C HIS A 9 60.14 -6.66 -7.65
N ASN A 10 61.08 -6.07 -8.39
CA ASN A 10 61.16 -6.12 -9.84
C ASN A 10 61.53 -7.54 -10.33
N THR A 11 62.37 -8.26 -9.59
CA THR A 11 62.70 -9.68 -9.85
C THR A 11 61.69 -10.67 -9.26
N ARG A 12 60.59 -10.19 -8.65
CA ARG A 12 59.58 -10.99 -7.94
C ARG A 12 60.15 -11.91 -6.85
N THR A 13 61.31 -11.56 -6.28
CA THR A 13 61.89 -12.25 -5.11
C THR A 13 61.02 -12.02 -3.86
N PHE A 14 60.21 -10.96 -3.85
CA PHE A 14 59.13 -10.72 -2.89
C PHE A 14 57.80 -10.53 -3.63
N SER A 15 56.74 -11.21 -3.19
CA SER A 15 55.39 -11.04 -3.75
C SER A 15 54.60 -10.01 -2.93
N ALA A 16 54.25 -8.89 -3.56
CA ALA A 16 53.32 -7.93 -2.97
C ALA A 16 51.86 -8.42 -3.08
N LYS A 17 50.96 -7.87 -2.24
CA LYS A 17 49.56 -8.32 -2.14
C LYS A 17 48.75 -8.13 -3.44
N ASN A 18 49.16 -7.18 -4.28
CA ASN A 18 48.57 -6.84 -5.57
C ASN A 18 49.10 -7.67 -6.75
N VAL A 19 49.95 -8.68 -6.50
CA VAL A 19 50.54 -9.54 -7.54
C VAL A 19 49.74 -10.83 -7.68
N ASP A 20 49.29 -11.11 -8.89
CA ASP A 20 48.66 -12.36 -9.31
C ASP A 20 49.72 -13.36 -9.80
N LYS A 21 50.09 -14.31 -8.92
CA LYS A 21 51.18 -15.28 -9.16
C LYS A 21 51.01 -16.10 -10.43
N GLU A 22 49.78 -16.42 -10.83
CA GLU A 22 49.50 -17.22 -12.04
C GLU A 22 49.85 -16.47 -13.33
N ARG A 23 49.90 -15.14 -13.24
CA ARG A 23 50.19 -14.24 -14.37
C ARG A 23 51.65 -13.83 -14.42
N SER A 24 52.46 -14.10 -13.39
CA SER A 24 53.89 -13.77 -13.38
C SER A 24 54.65 -14.45 -14.52
N LYS A 25 54.13 -15.56 -15.08
CA LYS A 25 54.65 -16.20 -16.30
C LYS A 25 54.59 -15.32 -17.56
N TYR A 26 53.77 -14.27 -17.56
CA TYR A 26 53.63 -13.33 -18.67
C TYR A 26 54.51 -12.08 -18.52
N ASN A 27 55.22 -11.95 -17.38
CA ASN A 27 56.23 -10.92 -17.18
C ASN A 27 57.39 -11.12 -18.15
N MET A 28 58.13 -10.05 -18.40
CA MET A 28 59.31 -10.07 -19.27
C MET A 28 60.49 -9.41 -18.59
N GLU A 29 61.64 -10.06 -18.59
CA GLU A 29 62.91 -9.49 -18.14
C GLU A 29 63.72 -9.10 -19.37
N PHE A 30 64.07 -7.82 -19.48
CA PHE A 30 64.91 -7.32 -20.57
C PHE A 30 66.39 -7.47 -20.22
N CYS A 31 66.75 -7.18 -18.97
CA CYS A 31 68.09 -7.38 -18.43
C CYS A 31 68.05 -7.43 -16.90
N HIS A 32 68.99 -8.17 -16.31
CA HIS A 32 69.21 -8.18 -14.87
C HIS A 32 70.69 -8.43 -14.54
N LEU A 33 71.38 -7.38 -14.11
CA LEU A 33 72.79 -7.39 -13.75
C LEU A 33 72.98 -7.05 -12.27
N ASN A 34 74.01 -7.63 -11.66
CA ASN A 34 74.37 -7.26 -10.29
C ASN A 34 74.94 -5.82 -10.28
N ILE A 35 74.26 -4.91 -9.58
CA ILE A 35 74.65 -3.50 -9.51
C ILE A 35 76.11 -3.29 -9.04
N LYS A 36 76.66 -4.13 -8.15
CA LYS A 36 78.06 -4.02 -7.74
C LYS A 36 79.01 -4.27 -8.92
N LYS A 37 78.73 -5.29 -9.73
CA LYS A 37 79.52 -5.59 -10.94
C LYS A 37 79.45 -4.44 -11.94
N VAL A 38 78.28 -3.84 -12.12
CA VAL A 38 78.09 -2.66 -12.98
C VAL A 38 78.93 -1.47 -12.49
N TYR A 39 79.01 -1.26 -11.18
CA TYR A 39 79.87 -0.21 -10.63
C TYR A 39 81.35 -0.44 -10.91
N HIS A 40 81.81 -1.69 -10.77
CA HIS A 40 83.19 -2.04 -11.10
C HIS A 40 83.49 -1.82 -12.58
N GLU A 41 82.60 -2.27 -13.47
CA GLU A 41 82.74 -2.09 -14.92
C GLU A 41 82.75 -0.61 -15.34
N LEU A 42 81.90 0.22 -14.74
CA LEU A 42 81.77 1.63 -15.15
C LEU A 42 82.83 2.55 -14.54
N PHE A 43 83.35 2.24 -13.35
CA PHE A 43 84.09 3.23 -12.54
C PHE A 43 85.49 2.79 -12.07
N ASP A 44 85.87 1.51 -12.14
CA ASP A 44 87.16 1.08 -11.56
C ASP A 44 88.35 1.74 -12.26
N ASP A 45 88.35 1.81 -13.60
CA ASP A 45 89.40 2.50 -14.35
C ASP A 45 89.53 3.99 -13.94
N ALA A 46 88.40 4.65 -13.67
CA ALA A 46 88.36 6.05 -13.22
C ALA A 46 88.81 6.20 -11.76
N LEU A 47 88.48 5.22 -10.93
CA LEU A 47 88.88 5.12 -9.54
C LEU A 47 90.40 4.95 -9.42
N GLU A 48 90.99 4.06 -10.23
CA GLU A 48 92.44 3.87 -10.32
C GLU A 48 93.17 5.16 -10.71
N ARG A 49 92.71 5.80 -11.81
CA ARG A 49 93.28 7.09 -12.25
C ARG A 49 93.15 8.19 -11.18
N TYR A 50 92.04 8.22 -10.45
CA TYR A 50 91.82 9.18 -9.37
C TYR A 50 92.76 8.91 -8.18
N ASN A 51 92.86 7.67 -7.72
CA ASN A 51 93.67 7.25 -6.58
C ASN A 51 95.17 7.39 -6.84
N ALA A 52 95.63 7.16 -8.08
CA ALA A 52 97.02 7.36 -8.49
C ALA A 52 97.48 8.82 -8.32
N LYS A 53 96.56 9.79 -8.44
CA LYS A 53 96.85 11.23 -8.26
C LYS A 53 96.83 11.67 -6.80
N GLN A 54 96.36 10.84 -5.86
CA GLN A 54 96.22 11.22 -4.45
C GLN A 54 97.51 10.99 -3.66
N LYS A 55 98.08 12.07 -3.10
CA LYS A 55 99.23 12.01 -2.19
C LYS A 55 98.85 11.63 -0.74
N ARG A 56 97.60 11.85 -0.35
CA ARG A 56 97.08 11.60 1.00
C ARG A 56 96.26 10.31 1.03
N SER A 57 96.55 9.42 1.96
CA SER A 57 95.85 8.14 2.10
C SER A 57 94.37 8.30 2.43
N ASP A 58 94.01 9.26 3.28
CA ASP A 58 92.62 9.54 3.68
C ASP A 58 91.72 10.07 2.55
N ARG A 59 92.31 10.44 1.40
CA ARG A 59 91.57 10.90 0.20
C ARG A 59 91.40 9.82 -0.85
N LYS A 60 92.07 8.67 -0.69
CA LYS A 60 91.87 7.51 -1.57
C LYS A 60 90.52 6.88 -1.26
N ILE A 61 89.92 6.31 -2.28
CA ILE A 61 88.62 5.65 -2.20
C ILE A 61 88.88 4.18 -2.45
N ASP A 62 88.53 3.33 -1.48
CA ASP A 62 88.77 1.90 -1.59
C ASP A 62 87.76 1.23 -2.53
N ASP A 63 86.48 1.55 -2.36
CA ASP A 63 85.37 1.04 -3.17
C ASP A 63 84.40 2.18 -3.50
N TYR A 64 84.22 2.45 -4.80
CA TYR A 64 83.33 3.52 -5.25
C TYR A 64 81.85 3.20 -5.06
N TYR A 65 81.45 1.93 -5.16
CA TYR A 65 80.07 1.51 -4.86
C TYR A 65 79.72 1.81 -3.40
N GLU A 66 80.56 1.37 -2.45
CA GLU A 66 80.32 1.63 -1.03
C GLU A 66 80.37 3.13 -0.69
N LYS A 67 81.22 3.89 -1.38
CA LYS A 67 81.23 5.36 -1.26
C LYS A 67 79.91 5.99 -1.68
N ILE A 68 79.32 5.57 -2.81
CA ILE A 68 78.03 6.12 -3.25
C ILE A 68 76.89 5.62 -2.38
N ARG A 69 76.92 4.36 -1.94
CA ARG A 69 75.94 3.78 -1.00
C ARG A 69 75.83 4.58 0.30
N GLN A 70 76.96 5.10 0.81
CA GLN A 70 77.01 5.91 2.03
C GLN A 70 76.79 7.40 1.77
N SER A 71 76.76 7.83 0.50
CA SER A 71 76.60 9.24 0.12
C SER A 71 75.17 9.72 0.38
N LYS A 72 75.06 10.97 0.85
CA LYS A 72 73.77 11.69 0.93
C LYS A 72 73.47 12.50 -0.33
N GLN A 73 74.42 12.60 -1.26
CA GLN A 73 74.32 13.47 -2.45
C GLN A 73 73.79 12.74 -3.68
N GLU A 74 74.29 11.53 -3.95
CA GLU A 74 73.97 10.75 -5.14
C GLU A 74 73.37 9.40 -4.70
N LYS A 75 72.49 8.82 -5.52
CA LYS A 75 71.91 7.50 -5.27
C LYS A 75 72.66 6.43 -6.06
N LEU A 76 72.61 5.18 -5.57
CA LEU A 76 73.18 4.04 -6.29
C LEU A 76 72.53 3.83 -7.67
N PHE A 77 71.22 4.03 -7.75
CA PHE A 77 70.47 3.95 -8.99
C PHE A 77 69.20 4.79 -8.91
N HIS A 78 68.56 4.94 -10.06
CA HIS A 78 67.25 5.55 -10.20
C HIS A 78 66.31 4.60 -10.94
N GLU A 79 65.03 4.63 -10.56
CA GLU A 79 63.98 3.81 -11.16
C GLU A 79 62.98 4.70 -11.90
N VAL A 80 62.65 4.31 -13.13
CA VAL A 80 61.51 4.85 -13.87
C VAL A 80 60.50 3.74 -14.12
N ILE A 81 59.24 4.05 -13.83
CA ILE A 81 58.11 3.17 -14.12
C ILE A 81 57.30 3.80 -15.24
N LEU A 82 57.13 3.08 -16.35
CA LEU A 82 56.29 3.50 -17.47
C LEU A 82 55.08 2.57 -17.58
N GLN A 83 53.91 3.18 -17.72
CA GLN A 83 52.61 2.52 -17.85
C GLN A 83 51.83 3.24 -18.93
N ILE A 84 51.09 2.49 -19.73
CA ILE A 84 50.11 3.01 -20.69
C ILE A 84 48.73 2.78 -20.06
N GLY A 85 47.91 3.84 -19.99
CA GLY A 85 46.56 3.77 -19.44
C GLY A 85 46.47 3.51 -17.92
N ASN A 86 45.36 2.97 -17.48
CA ASN A 86 44.96 2.63 -16.12
C ASN A 86 44.12 1.32 -16.10
N LYS A 87 43.69 0.87 -14.92
CA LYS A 87 42.95 -0.40 -14.77
C LYS A 87 41.65 -0.49 -15.60
N ASP A 88 41.04 0.63 -15.97
CA ASP A 88 39.75 0.66 -16.67
C ASP A 88 39.91 0.58 -18.19
N ASP A 89 41.05 1.02 -18.75
CA ASP A 89 41.28 1.10 -20.20
C ASP A 89 42.33 0.10 -20.74
N THR A 90 43.24 -0.36 -19.88
CA THR A 90 44.40 -1.19 -20.25
C THR A 90 44.64 -2.25 -19.18
N ASN A 91 43.57 -2.81 -18.64
CA ASN A 91 43.70 -3.88 -17.65
C ASN A 91 44.58 -4.99 -18.21
N ALA A 92 45.53 -5.50 -17.43
CA ALA A 92 46.48 -6.50 -17.93
C ALA A 92 45.84 -7.88 -18.25
N LYS A 93 44.52 -8.04 -18.08
CA LYS A 93 43.72 -9.18 -18.57
C LYS A 93 42.96 -8.90 -19.87
N SER A 94 42.92 -7.65 -20.34
CA SER A 94 42.20 -7.24 -21.55
C SER A 94 43.09 -7.27 -22.79
N GLU A 95 42.48 -7.20 -23.98
CA GLU A 95 43.20 -7.11 -25.25
C GLU A 95 44.02 -5.81 -25.33
N GLU A 96 43.49 -4.71 -24.81
CA GLU A 96 44.19 -3.42 -24.71
C GLU A 96 45.39 -3.49 -23.77
N GLY A 97 45.31 -4.27 -22.69
CA GLY A 97 46.45 -4.56 -21.83
C GLY A 97 47.54 -5.34 -22.55
N GLN A 98 47.17 -6.31 -23.40
CA GLN A 98 48.13 -7.02 -24.23
C GLN A 98 48.76 -6.09 -25.29
N LEU A 99 47.97 -5.19 -25.89
CA LEU A 99 48.48 -4.17 -26.81
C LEU A 99 49.47 -3.23 -26.11
N ALA A 100 49.16 -2.79 -24.90
CA ALA A 100 50.06 -1.97 -24.09
C ALA A 100 51.38 -2.69 -23.78
N LYS A 101 51.36 -4.01 -23.56
CA LYS A 101 52.57 -4.82 -23.41
C LYS A 101 53.45 -4.74 -24.66
N GLU A 102 52.90 -4.97 -25.84
CA GLU A 102 53.69 -4.95 -27.09
C GLU A 102 54.33 -3.58 -27.34
N ILE A 103 53.58 -2.49 -27.10
CA ILE A 103 54.10 -1.12 -27.21
C ILE A 103 55.26 -0.88 -26.24
N LEU A 104 55.15 -1.36 -25.00
CA LEU A 104 56.22 -1.22 -24.00
C LEU A 104 57.45 -2.05 -24.35
N ILE A 105 57.28 -3.22 -24.95
CA ILE A 105 58.39 -4.05 -25.43
C ILE A 105 59.15 -3.31 -26.53
N GLU A 106 58.47 -2.83 -27.57
CA GLU A 106 59.10 -2.09 -28.68
C GLU A 106 59.77 -0.80 -28.18
N PHE A 107 59.15 -0.10 -27.23
CA PHE A 107 59.76 1.09 -26.63
C PHE A 107 61.10 0.80 -25.94
N MET A 108 61.23 -0.37 -25.31
CA MET A 108 62.43 -0.78 -24.58
C MET A 108 63.61 -1.14 -25.49
N GLU A 109 63.38 -1.62 -26.70
CA GLU A 109 64.44 -2.06 -27.63
C GLU A 109 65.48 -0.96 -27.93
N ASP A 110 65.03 0.28 -27.98
CA ASP A 110 65.87 1.44 -28.27
C ASP A 110 66.16 2.32 -27.03
N PHE A 111 65.63 1.95 -25.84
CA PHE A 111 65.75 2.79 -24.64
C PHE A 111 67.21 3.07 -24.25
N GLN A 112 68.05 2.04 -24.20
CA GLN A 112 69.46 2.19 -23.84
C GLN A 112 70.25 3.00 -24.89
N LYS A 113 69.89 2.89 -26.18
CA LYS A 113 70.54 3.65 -27.27
C LYS A 113 70.20 5.13 -27.19
N ARG A 114 68.94 5.46 -26.87
CA ARG A 114 68.50 6.85 -26.64
C ARG A 114 69.12 7.45 -25.38
N ASN A 115 69.46 6.60 -24.41
CA ASN A 115 69.94 7.01 -23.09
C ASN A 115 71.38 6.54 -22.77
N PRO A 116 72.41 6.96 -23.53
CA PRO A 116 73.78 6.42 -23.41
C PRO A 116 74.47 6.70 -22.07
N ASN A 117 74.02 7.71 -21.31
CA ASN A 117 74.55 8.06 -20.00
C ASN A 117 73.75 7.48 -18.83
N LEU A 118 72.70 6.71 -19.12
CA LEU A 118 71.88 6.01 -18.14
C LEU A 118 72.07 4.51 -18.38
N TYR A 119 72.99 3.90 -17.63
CA TYR A 119 73.29 2.48 -17.81
C TYR A 119 72.19 1.64 -17.16
N VAL A 120 71.33 1.02 -17.95
CA VAL A 120 70.24 0.16 -17.49
C VAL A 120 70.83 -1.18 -17.03
N PHE A 121 70.60 -1.52 -15.77
CA PHE A 121 71.10 -2.78 -15.21
C PHE A 121 69.96 -3.75 -14.82
N SER A 122 68.74 -3.24 -14.59
CA SER A 122 67.56 -4.07 -14.33
C SER A 122 66.38 -3.47 -15.07
N ALA A 123 65.68 -4.27 -15.88
CA ALA A 123 64.46 -3.82 -16.52
C ALA A 123 63.45 -4.98 -16.63
N HIS A 124 62.25 -4.76 -16.10
CA HIS A 124 61.22 -5.78 -15.95
C HIS A 124 59.85 -5.24 -16.31
N LEU A 125 59.15 -5.91 -17.22
CA LEU A 125 57.75 -5.64 -17.55
C LEU A 125 56.85 -6.58 -16.75
N HIS A 126 55.89 -5.99 -16.04
CA HIS A 126 54.94 -6.68 -15.17
C HIS A 126 53.56 -6.76 -15.81
N MET A 127 53.08 -7.98 -15.98
CA MET A 127 51.74 -8.35 -16.46
C MET A 127 50.90 -9.03 -15.37
N ASP A 128 51.45 -9.15 -14.17
CA ASP A 128 50.84 -9.83 -13.02
C ASP A 128 50.16 -8.89 -12.04
N GLU A 129 50.09 -7.60 -12.36
CA GLU A 129 49.33 -6.59 -11.61
C GLU A 129 48.09 -6.14 -12.40
N GLU A 130 47.41 -5.07 -11.95
CA GLU A 130 46.18 -4.57 -12.60
C GLU A 130 46.43 -3.97 -13.98
N THR A 131 47.58 -3.33 -14.21
CA THR A 131 47.88 -2.61 -15.46
C THR A 131 49.31 -2.93 -15.91
N PRO A 132 49.57 -3.17 -17.21
CA PRO A 132 50.92 -3.43 -17.72
C PRO A 132 51.85 -2.25 -17.47
N HIS A 133 53.00 -2.51 -16.87
CA HIS A 133 54.00 -1.46 -16.63
C HIS A 133 55.42 -2.03 -16.63
N VAL A 134 56.39 -1.20 -17.03
CA VAL A 134 57.81 -1.56 -17.03
C VAL A 134 58.55 -0.77 -15.97
N HIS A 135 59.33 -1.47 -15.16
CA HIS A 135 60.32 -0.91 -14.25
C HIS A 135 61.67 -0.88 -14.96
N ILE A 136 62.34 0.28 -14.95
CA ILE A 136 63.65 0.49 -15.56
C ILE A 136 64.57 1.08 -14.50
N ASP A 137 65.52 0.28 -14.03
CA ASP A 137 66.55 0.66 -13.06
C ASP A 137 67.88 0.94 -13.78
N PHE A 138 68.43 2.14 -13.57
CA PHE A 138 69.67 2.56 -14.21
C PHE A 138 70.62 3.32 -13.29
N VAL A 139 71.91 3.24 -13.61
CA VAL A 139 73.00 4.00 -12.98
C VAL A 139 73.36 5.18 -13.89
N PRO A 140 73.10 6.43 -13.48
CA PRO A 140 73.48 7.59 -14.27
C PRO A 140 74.95 7.93 -14.08
N PHE A 141 75.65 8.19 -15.17
CA PHE A 141 77.07 8.52 -15.10
C PHE A 141 77.48 9.58 -16.14
N ILE A 142 78.57 10.28 -15.82
CA ILE A 142 79.22 11.24 -16.71
C ILE A 142 80.69 10.87 -16.90
N ARG A 143 81.28 11.37 -17.98
CA ARG A 143 82.71 11.22 -18.28
C ARG A 143 83.39 12.59 -18.25
N ASN A 144 84.72 12.61 -18.17
CA ASN A 144 85.53 13.84 -18.22
C ASN A 144 85.17 14.90 -17.15
N SER A 145 84.74 14.46 -15.96
CA SER A 145 84.43 15.34 -14.84
C SER A 145 85.68 15.97 -14.23
N ASN A 146 85.66 17.29 -14.04
CA ASN A 146 86.71 18.03 -13.33
C ASN A 146 86.60 17.96 -11.80
N ARG A 147 85.59 17.27 -11.27
CA ARG A 147 85.32 17.15 -9.82
C ARG A 147 85.28 15.68 -9.42
N GLY A 148 86.17 15.27 -8.50
CA GLY A 148 86.24 13.89 -8.03
C GLY A 148 86.83 12.96 -9.08
N LEU A 149 86.24 11.77 -9.26
CA LEU A 149 86.57 10.87 -10.37
C LEU A 149 86.18 11.52 -11.71
N ASP A 150 86.96 11.22 -12.75
CA ASP A 150 86.70 11.70 -14.11
C ASP A 150 85.47 11.03 -14.74
N THR A 151 85.26 9.74 -14.47
CA THR A 151 83.97 9.07 -14.65
C THR A 151 83.27 8.93 -13.29
N ARG A 152 82.08 9.50 -13.13
CA ARG A 152 81.38 9.51 -11.83
C ARG A 152 79.86 9.44 -11.96
N VAL A 153 79.22 9.01 -10.87
CA VAL A 153 77.75 9.06 -10.74
C VAL A 153 77.29 10.52 -10.68
N SER A 154 76.36 10.87 -11.57
CA SER A 154 75.62 12.13 -11.47
C SER A 154 74.41 12.13 -12.40
N LEU A 155 73.20 12.08 -11.83
CA LEU A 155 71.96 12.15 -12.63
C LEU A 155 71.85 13.48 -13.40
N LYS A 156 72.12 14.59 -12.71
CA LYS A 156 72.04 15.92 -13.32
C LYS A 156 73.04 16.05 -14.48
N GLY A 157 74.26 15.56 -14.28
CA GLY A 157 75.29 15.58 -15.32
C GLY A 157 74.92 14.70 -16.51
N ALA A 158 74.48 13.46 -16.24
CA ALA A 158 74.10 12.49 -17.28
C ALA A 158 72.98 13.03 -18.18
N LEU A 159 71.96 13.67 -17.61
CA LEU A 159 70.89 14.30 -18.38
C LEU A 159 71.37 15.55 -19.13
N SER A 160 72.27 16.34 -18.53
CA SER A 160 72.83 17.53 -19.19
C SER A 160 73.71 17.19 -20.39
N GLU A 161 74.49 16.11 -20.35
CA GLU A 161 75.29 15.62 -21.50
C GLU A 161 74.40 15.17 -22.67
N GLN A 162 73.18 14.74 -22.36
CA GLN A 162 72.16 14.34 -23.33
C GLN A 162 71.30 15.52 -23.82
N GLY A 163 71.67 16.76 -23.47
CA GLY A 163 71.02 17.98 -23.98
C GLY A 163 69.91 18.54 -23.10
N PHE A 164 69.56 17.90 -21.99
CA PHE A 164 68.53 18.40 -21.06
C PHE A 164 69.13 19.42 -20.09
N LYS A 165 68.84 20.71 -20.30
CA LYS A 165 69.39 21.81 -19.48
C LYS A 165 68.35 22.32 -18.50
N GLY A 166 68.67 22.28 -17.20
CA GLY A 166 67.82 22.84 -16.15
C GLY A 166 67.85 24.37 -16.16
N GLY A 167 66.70 25.02 -16.27
CA GLY A 167 66.58 26.48 -16.35
C GLY A 167 65.75 27.12 -15.24
N THR A 168 64.61 26.52 -14.87
CA THR A 168 63.66 27.10 -13.90
C THR A 168 63.31 26.11 -12.77
N ARG A 169 62.71 26.60 -11.69
CA ARG A 169 62.34 25.81 -10.49
C ARG A 169 61.38 24.64 -10.80
N SER A 170 60.64 24.70 -11.91
CA SER A 170 59.74 23.66 -12.44
C SER A 170 60.34 22.82 -13.58
N ALA A 171 61.27 23.36 -14.37
CA ALA A 171 61.92 22.69 -15.50
C ALA A 171 63.29 22.11 -15.14
N LYS A 172 63.30 21.14 -14.21
CA LYS A 172 64.49 20.32 -13.91
C LYS A 172 64.82 19.41 -15.09
N GLU A 173 66.09 19.08 -15.26
CA GLU A 173 66.60 18.19 -16.32
C GLU A 173 65.80 16.88 -16.40
N TRP A 174 65.48 16.31 -15.23
CA TRP A 174 64.63 15.13 -15.09
C TRP A 174 63.23 15.27 -15.70
N ASN A 175 62.57 16.41 -15.49
CA ASN A 175 61.20 16.61 -15.99
C ASN A 175 61.19 16.72 -17.51
N GLN A 176 62.18 17.42 -18.09
CA GLN A 176 62.33 17.53 -19.53
C GLN A 176 62.63 16.16 -20.16
N TRP A 177 63.55 15.41 -19.56
CA TRP A 177 63.87 14.06 -19.99
C TRP A 177 62.66 13.11 -19.90
N MET A 178 61.97 13.08 -18.76
CA MET A 178 60.75 12.26 -18.60
C MET A 178 59.67 12.62 -19.62
N GLU A 179 59.53 13.89 -19.97
CA GLU A 179 58.58 14.31 -21.00
C GLU A 179 59.02 13.87 -22.39
N SER A 180 60.32 13.94 -22.71
CA SER A 180 60.85 13.41 -23.97
C SER A 180 60.65 11.89 -24.09
N GLU A 181 60.85 11.12 -23.01
CA GLU A 181 60.59 9.68 -23.01
C GLU A 181 59.10 9.36 -23.19
N LYS A 182 58.19 10.17 -22.64
CA LYS A 182 56.75 10.03 -22.94
C LYS A 182 56.42 10.33 -24.40
N GLN A 183 57.08 11.31 -25.01
CA GLN A 183 56.90 11.62 -26.43
C GLN A 183 57.40 10.47 -27.31
N GLU A 184 58.56 9.88 -26.98
CA GLU A 184 59.04 8.68 -27.68
C GLU A 184 58.08 7.51 -27.50
N LEU A 185 57.59 7.26 -26.28
CA LEU A 185 56.57 6.24 -26.05
C LEU A 185 55.28 6.52 -26.83
N SER A 186 54.87 7.78 -26.96
CA SER A 186 53.71 8.17 -27.78
C SER A 186 53.93 7.86 -29.26
N LYS A 187 55.13 8.09 -29.79
CA LYS A 187 55.44 7.76 -31.20
C LYS A 187 55.37 6.25 -31.45
N VAL A 188 55.83 5.44 -30.50
CA VAL A 188 55.69 3.97 -30.57
C VAL A 188 54.20 3.62 -30.52
N ALA A 189 53.47 4.14 -29.54
CA ALA A 189 52.04 3.86 -29.36
C ALA A 189 51.19 4.25 -30.59
N GLU A 190 51.53 5.34 -31.28
CA GLU A 190 50.85 5.78 -32.50
C GLU A 190 50.96 4.78 -33.65
N ARG A 191 52.09 4.04 -33.76
CA ARG A 191 52.24 2.95 -34.74
C ARG A 191 51.24 1.82 -34.52
N TYR A 192 50.79 1.66 -33.28
CA TYR A 192 49.76 0.70 -32.87
C TYR A 192 48.35 1.31 -32.81
N GLY A 193 48.16 2.54 -33.32
CA GLY A 193 46.86 3.22 -33.34
C GLY A 193 46.43 3.82 -31.99
N VAL A 194 47.31 3.86 -30.99
CA VAL A 194 47.01 4.39 -29.66
C VAL A 194 47.45 5.85 -29.58
N ARG A 195 46.52 6.75 -29.22
CA ARG A 195 46.80 8.20 -29.10
C ARG A 195 47.00 8.62 -27.65
N TRP A 196 48.06 9.38 -27.40
CA TRP A 196 48.36 9.89 -26.07
C TRP A 196 47.40 11.02 -25.67
N LYS A 197 46.60 10.77 -24.62
CA LYS A 197 45.70 11.77 -24.02
C LYS A 197 46.44 12.59 -22.95
N GLN A 198 46.70 13.87 -23.23
CA GLN A 198 47.33 14.79 -22.28
C GLN A 198 46.30 15.30 -21.26
N LEU A 199 46.30 14.72 -20.05
CA LEU A 199 45.34 15.07 -18.99
C LEU A 199 45.65 16.37 -18.23
N GLY A 200 46.80 17.01 -18.46
CA GLY A 200 47.20 18.27 -17.80
C GLY A 200 47.36 18.21 -16.28
N THR A 201 47.24 17.01 -15.67
CA THR A 201 47.18 16.85 -14.23
C THR A 201 48.56 16.96 -13.58
N HIS A 202 48.75 17.98 -12.74
CA HIS A 202 49.94 18.14 -11.90
C HIS A 202 49.70 17.55 -10.50
N ASN A 203 49.30 16.28 -10.44
CA ASN A 203 49.03 15.62 -9.16
C ASN A 203 50.33 15.28 -8.44
N LYS A 204 50.36 15.48 -7.11
CA LYS A 204 51.45 14.97 -6.28
C LYS A 204 51.53 13.45 -6.44
N HIS A 205 52.74 12.93 -6.61
CA HIS A 205 52.96 11.49 -6.63
C HIS A 205 52.56 10.90 -5.27
N LEU A 206 51.62 9.94 -5.29
CA LEU A 206 51.16 9.20 -4.12
C LEU A 206 51.74 7.80 -4.16
N SER A 207 52.00 7.21 -2.99
CA SER A 207 52.27 5.77 -2.92
C SER A 207 51.01 4.98 -3.32
N VAL A 208 51.16 3.73 -3.75
CA VAL A 208 50.03 2.85 -4.10
C VAL A 208 49.00 2.80 -2.96
N LEU A 209 49.48 2.65 -1.72
CA LEU A 209 48.62 2.64 -0.52
C LEU A 209 47.87 3.95 -0.29
N ASP A 210 48.52 5.10 -0.51
CA ASP A 210 47.87 6.42 -0.33
C ASP A 210 46.85 6.69 -1.44
N PHE A 211 47.12 6.22 -2.66
CA PHE A 211 46.18 6.29 -3.77
C PHE A 211 44.93 5.44 -3.47
N GLU A 212 45.10 4.19 -3.05
CA GLU A 212 43.98 3.31 -2.65
C GLU A 212 43.12 3.92 -1.54
N LYS A 213 43.75 4.50 -0.51
CA LYS A 213 43.02 5.19 0.58
C LYS A 213 42.18 6.35 0.08
N LYS A 214 42.74 7.15 -0.84
CA LYS A 214 42.05 8.30 -1.42
C LYS A 214 40.85 7.87 -2.27
N GLU A 215 41.00 6.82 -3.07
CA GLU A 215 39.90 6.31 -3.90
C GLU A 215 38.79 5.68 -3.04
N ARG A 216 39.14 4.89 -2.01
CA ARG A 216 38.15 4.37 -1.04
C ARG A 216 37.39 5.50 -0.32
N ALA A 217 38.08 6.57 0.08
CA ALA A 217 37.41 7.70 0.73
C ALA A 217 36.37 8.38 -0.18
N LYS A 218 36.65 8.49 -1.49
CA LYS A 218 35.68 9.01 -2.46
C LYS A 218 34.48 8.07 -2.63
N GLU A 219 34.72 6.77 -2.66
CA GLU A 219 33.68 5.75 -2.77
C GLU A 219 32.76 5.78 -1.55
N VAL A 220 33.33 5.79 -0.34
CA VAL A 220 32.58 5.93 0.92
C VAL A 220 31.72 7.19 0.91
N ALA A 221 32.28 8.34 0.53
CA ALA A 221 31.50 9.59 0.46
C ALA A 221 30.33 9.52 -0.53
N LYS A 222 30.49 8.82 -1.67
CA LYS A 222 29.38 8.59 -2.61
C LYS A 222 28.30 7.69 -2.01
N LEU A 223 28.71 6.61 -1.34
CA LEU A 223 27.80 5.67 -0.68
C LEU A 223 27.04 6.32 0.48
N GLU A 224 27.72 7.12 1.31
CA GLU A 224 27.09 7.87 2.40
C GLU A 224 26.01 8.82 1.89
N LYS A 225 26.28 9.53 0.78
CA LYS A 225 25.28 10.39 0.13
C LYS A 225 24.08 9.60 -0.38
N ALA A 226 24.30 8.44 -1.02
CA ALA A 226 23.23 7.58 -1.50
C ALA A 226 22.38 7.03 -0.35
N VAL A 227 23.01 6.55 0.73
CA VAL A 227 22.30 6.09 1.94
C VAL A 227 21.46 7.21 2.54
N SER A 228 21.99 8.43 2.62
CA SER A 228 21.25 9.57 3.15
C SER A 228 20.02 9.91 2.31
N ASN A 229 20.15 9.89 0.97
CA ASN A 229 19.01 10.12 0.07
C ASN A 229 17.96 9.03 0.20
N ASN A 230 18.38 7.76 0.16
CA ASN A 230 17.47 6.62 0.28
C ASN A 230 16.74 6.62 1.63
N LYS A 231 17.40 7.04 2.71
CA LYS A 231 16.77 7.18 4.03
C LYS A 231 15.65 8.23 4.01
N ALA A 232 15.87 9.37 3.35
CA ALA A 232 14.86 10.42 3.22
C ALA A 232 13.65 9.94 2.39
N GLU A 233 13.90 9.26 1.26
CA GLU A 233 12.84 8.65 0.44
C GLU A 233 12.05 7.61 1.23
N LEU A 234 12.74 6.72 1.97
CA LEU A 234 12.07 5.71 2.81
C LEU A 234 11.20 6.36 3.88
N SER A 235 11.68 7.42 4.54
CA SER A 235 10.87 8.18 5.51
C SER A 235 9.63 8.80 4.86
N HIS A 236 9.74 9.32 3.64
CA HIS A 236 8.60 9.85 2.91
C HIS A 236 7.57 8.74 2.57
N ILE A 237 8.04 7.58 2.09
CA ILE A 237 7.18 6.44 1.77
C ILE A 237 6.44 5.95 3.03
N ILE A 238 7.14 5.80 4.15
CA ILE A 238 6.53 5.39 5.43
C ILE A 238 5.45 6.38 5.86
N TYR A 239 5.71 7.69 5.73
CA TYR A 239 4.71 8.71 6.05
C TYR A 239 3.45 8.59 5.18
N GLN A 240 3.61 8.41 3.86
CA GLN A 240 2.47 8.21 2.95
C GLN A 240 1.70 6.93 3.26
N GLN A 241 2.40 5.85 3.63
CA GLN A 241 1.77 4.59 4.00
C GLN A 241 0.89 4.75 5.26
N VAL A 242 1.37 5.46 6.28
CA VAL A 242 0.58 5.76 7.48
C VAL A 242 -0.67 6.59 7.15
N LEU A 243 -0.56 7.56 6.24
CA LEU A 243 -1.72 8.33 5.78
C LEU A 243 -2.74 7.44 5.07
N ALA A 244 -2.28 6.57 4.16
CA ALA A 244 -3.15 5.64 3.44
C ALA A 244 -3.83 4.62 4.37
N GLU A 245 -3.12 4.13 5.39
CA GLU A 245 -3.67 3.23 6.41
C GLU A 245 -4.79 3.92 7.22
N ASN A 246 -4.60 5.18 7.62
CA ASN A 246 -5.63 5.96 8.29
C ASN A 246 -6.87 6.20 7.42
N GLU A 247 -6.68 6.46 6.12
CA GLU A 247 -7.77 6.62 5.15
C GLU A 247 -8.55 5.30 5.00
N MET A 248 -7.84 4.18 4.89
CA MET A 248 -8.44 2.84 4.81
C MET A 248 -9.28 2.51 6.05
N GLU A 249 -8.80 2.85 7.24
CA GLU A 249 -9.54 2.57 8.48
C GLU A 249 -10.83 3.40 8.55
N LYS A 250 -10.83 4.66 8.08
CA LYS A 250 -12.06 5.46 7.95
C LYS A 250 -13.04 4.83 6.97
N ILE A 251 -12.58 4.46 5.78
CA ILE A 251 -13.41 3.80 4.76
C ILE A 251 -14.00 2.50 5.30
N LYS A 252 -13.25 1.75 6.11
CA LYS A 252 -13.71 0.52 6.73
C LYS A 252 -14.83 0.79 7.75
N GLN A 253 -14.69 1.83 8.57
CA GLN A 253 -15.73 2.24 9.53
C GLN A 253 -17.00 2.71 8.81
N GLU A 254 -16.86 3.50 7.74
CA GLU A 254 -17.99 3.95 6.91
C GLU A 254 -18.70 2.76 6.23
N ASN A 255 -17.94 1.80 5.69
CA ASN A 255 -18.52 0.59 5.11
C ASN A 255 -19.30 -0.25 6.12
N GLU A 256 -18.81 -0.34 7.36
CA GLU A 256 -19.52 -1.07 8.43
C GLU A 256 -20.83 -0.36 8.80
N ALA A 257 -20.81 0.97 8.92
CA ALA A 257 -22.00 1.77 9.15
C ALA A 257 -23.04 1.59 8.03
N VAL A 258 -22.61 1.65 6.76
CA VAL A 258 -23.48 1.43 5.59
C VAL A 258 -24.08 0.02 5.59
N ARG A 259 -23.29 -1.00 6.00
CA ARG A 259 -23.80 -2.37 6.12
C ARG A 259 -24.88 -2.47 7.18
N GLN A 260 -24.68 -1.85 8.34
CA GLN A 260 -25.67 -1.83 9.42
C GLN A 260 -26.96 -1.14 8.94
N GLU A 261 -26.86 0.04 8.35
CA GLU A 261 -28.01 0.77 7.79
C GLU A 261 -28.75 -0.07 6.73
N THR A 262 -28.03 -0.78 5.86
CA THR A 262 -28.62 -1.66 4.86
C THR A 262 -29.39 -2.81 5.50
N THR A 263 -28.88 -3.40 6.58
CA THR A 263 -29.57 -4.48 7.30
C THR A 263 -30.84 -3.98 8.01
N GLU A 264 -30.79 -2.79 8.61
CA GLU A 264 -31.95 -2.17 9.26
C GLU A 264 -33.03 -1.78 8.24
N LEU A 265 -32.63 -1.21 7.10
CA LEU A 265 -33.54 -0.90 5.99
C LEU A 265 -34.18 -2.18 5.42
N SER A 266 -33.41 -3.26 5.27
CA SER A 266 -33.94 -4.54 4.83
C SER A 266 -35.00 -5.08 5.80
N ALA A 267 -34.71 -5.10 7.10
CA ALA A 267 -35.66 -5.56 8.12
C ALA A 267 -36.93 -4.70 8.15
N THR A 268 -36.79 -3.38 8.00
CA THR A 268 -37.93 -2.46 7.92
C THR A 268 -38.78 -2.72 6.67
N ASN A 269 -38.14 -3.01 5.53
CA ASN A 269 -38.83 -3.29 4.28
C ASN A 269 -39.61 -4.63 4.35
N ASP A 270 -39.05 -5.64 5.01
CA ASP A 270 -39.72 -6.91 5.26
C ASP A 270 -40.96 -6.72 6.15
N LEU A 271 -40.86 -5.91 7.23
CA LEU A 271 -42.02 -5.58 8.07
C LEU A 271 -43.11 -4.82 7.29
N LEU A 272 -42.72 -3.87 6.44
CA LEU A 272 -43.66 -3.14 5.59
C LEU A 272 -44.37 -4.06 4.59
N ARG A 273 -43.68 -5.07 4.05
CA ARG A 273 -44.30 -6.10 3.20
C ARG A 273 -45.31 -6.93 3.97
N GLU A 274 -44.98 -7.41 5.16
CA GLU A 274 -45.93 -8.14 6.01
C GLU A 274 -47.17 -7.30 6.34
N GLN A 275 -46.99 -6.01 6.65
CA GLN A 275 -48.09 -5.08 6.87
C GLN A 275 -48.94 -4.87 5.61
N ALA A 276 -48.31 -4.74 4.44
CA ALA A 276 -49.01 -4.60 3.17
C ALA A 276 -49.85 -5.85 2.85
N ASP A 277 -49.29 -7.05 3.05
CA ASP A 277 -49.98 -8.31 2.85
C ASP A 277 -51.19 -8.44 3.79
N GLY A 278 -51.01 -8.11 5.09
CA GLY A 278 -52.11 -8.11 6.05
C GLY A 278 -53.23 -7.10 5.73
N LEU A 279 -52.88 -5.95 5.14
CA LEU A 279 -53.88 -4.99 4.64
C LEU A 279 -54.63 -5.51 3.41
N ILE A 280 -53.95 -6.24 2.52
CA ILE A 280 -54.57 -6.89 1.36
C ILE A 280 -55.59 -7.93 1.83
N GLU A 281 -55.21 -8.82 2.76
CA GLU A 281 -56.12 -9.83 3.31
C GLU A 281 -57.36 -9.20 3.98
N ASN A 282 -57.16 -8.14 4.78
CA ASN A 282 -58.27 -7.42 5.40
C ASN A 282 -59.19 -6.78 4.37
N ARG A 283 -58.63 -6.22 3.28
CA ARG A 283 -59.41 -5.65 2.18
C ARG A 283 -60.25 -6.72 1.48
N GLU A 284 -59.68 -7.90 1.22
CA GLU A 284 -60.40 -9.01 0.60
C GLU A 284 -61.56 -9.50 1.48
N LYS A 285 -61.33 -9.62 2.80
CA LYS A 285 -62.37 -9.98 3.76
C LYS A 285 -63.50 -8.95 3.78
N LEU A 286 -63.17 -7.66 3.85
CA LEU A 286 -64.15 -6.58 3.79
C LEU A 286 -64.96 -6.59 2.49
N MET A 287 -64.32 -6.89 1.35
CA MET A 287 -65.03 -7.04 0.07
C MET A 287 -66.02 -8.21 0.10
N SER A 288 -65.64 -9.34 0.69
CA SER A 288 -66.53 -10.50 0.87
C SER A 288 -67.71 -10.18 1.79
N ASP A 289 -67.44 -9.55 2.93
CA ASP A 289 -68.47 -9.15 3.90
C ASP A 289 -69.45 -8.13 3.29
N ASN A 290 -68.95 -7.14 2.55
CA ASN A 290 -69.79 -6.19 1.82
C ASN A 290 -70.68 -6.88 0.79
N LYS A 291 -70.15 -7.86 0.04
CA LYS A 291 -70.96 -8.64 -0.92
C LYS A 291 -72.07 -9.43 -0.21
N ALA A 292 -71.80 -9.99 0.96
CA ALA A 292 -72.82 -10.69 1.75
C ALA A 292 -73.88 -9.72 2.28
N LEU A 293 -73.48 -8.53 2.74
CA LEU A 293 -74.39 -7.48 3.18
C LEU A 293 -75.29 -6.99 2.04
N GLU A 294 -74.75 -6.76 0.84
CA GLU A 294 -75.53 -6.39 -0.34
C GLU A 294 -76.59 -7.45 -0.70
N GLN A 295 -76.23 -8.74 -0.62
CA GLN A 295 -77.17 -9.84 -0.83
C GLN A 295 -78.28 -9.84 0.24
N HIS A 296 -77.91 -9.64 1.51
CA HIS A 296 -78.87 -9.56 2.60
C HIS A 296 -79.81 -8.36 2.46
N GLN A 297 -79.27 -7.20 2.06
CA GLN A 297 -80.05 -6.01 1.78
C GLN A 297 -81.06 -6.25 0.65
N LYS A 298 -80.63 -6.89 -0.45
CA LYS A 298 -81.52 -7.24 -1.56
C LYS A 298 -82.63 -8.19 -1.14
N LYS A 299 -82.33 -9.16 -0.26
CA LYS A 299 -83.34 -10.10 0.27
C LYS A 299 -84.36 -9.38 1.15
N LEU A 300 -83.91 -8.52 2.05
CA LEU A 300 -84.79 -7.70 2.88
C LEU A 300 -85.70 -6.81 2.02
N GLN A 301 -85.16 -6.22 0.95
CA GLN A 301 -85.94 -5.42 0.01
C GLN A 301 -87.07 -6.24 -0.64
N GLN A 302 -86.76 -7.46 -1.09
CA GLN A 302 -87.77 -8.38 -1.64
C GLN A 302 -88.82 -8.80 -0.61
N ASP A 303 -88.42 -9.03 0.65
CA ASP A 303 -89.35 -9.38 1.71
C ASP A 303 -90.27 -8.20 2.08
N ILE A 304 -89.76 -6.97 2.05
CA ILE A 304 -90.56 -5.74 2.22
C ILE A 304 -91.59 -5.60 1.10
N GLU A 305 -91.20 -5.82 -0.16
CA GLU A 305 -92.12 -5.80 -1.31
C GLU A 305 -93.23 -6.83 -1.15
N LYS A 306 -92.90 -8.08 -0.77
CA LYS A 306 -93.90 -9.12 -0.50
C LYS A 306 -94.85 -8.77 0.65
N MET A 307 -94.34 -8.13 1.71
CA MET A 307 -95.18 -7.66 2.81
C MET A 307 -96.12 -6.54 2.36
N ALA A 308 -95.66 -5.64 1.50
CA ALA A 308 -96.49 -4.59 0.91
C ALA A 308 -97.62 -5.20 0.06
N ASP A 309 -97.32 -6.18 -0.80
CA ASP A 309 -98.33 -6.90 -1.59
C ASP A 309 -99.34 -7.64 -0.69
N SER A 310 -98.85 -8.32 0.35
CA SER A 310 -99.68 -9.02 1.33
C SER A 310 -100.60 -8.07 2.09
N LYS A 311 -100.12 -6.86 2.41
CA LYS A 311 -100.93 -5.80 3.03
C LYS A 311 -102.07 -5.37 2.10
N VAL A 312 -101.79 -5.11 0.82
CA VAL A 312 -102.81 -4.74 -0.17
C VAL A 312 -103.84 -5.86 -0.35
N ALA A 313 -103.42 -7.12 -0.35
CA ALA A 313 -104.33 -8.27 -0.42
C ALA A 313 -105.23 -8.37 0.83
N LEU A 314 -104.69 -8.09 2.02
CA LEU A 314 -105.45 -8.02 3.26
C LEU A 314 -106.49 -6.90 3.23
N GLU A 315 -106.10 -5.70 2.78
CA GLU A 315 -107.01 -4.56 2.61
C GLU A 315 -108.17 -4.90 1.66
N ARG A 316 -107.91 -5.59 0.53
CA ARG A 316 -108.96 -6.08 -0.37
C ARG A 316 -109.87 -7.12 0.26
N ASN A 317 -109.32 -8.06 1.03
CA ASN A 317 -110.13 -9.08 1.71
C ASN A 317 -111.05 -8.48 2.76
N ILE A 318 -110.64 -7.40 3.44
CA ILE A 318 -111.50 -6.65 4.38
C ILE A 318 -112.76 -6.16 3.67
N TYR A 319 -112.64 -5.52 2.50
CA TYR A 319 -113.80 -5.11 1.68
C TYR A 319 -114.70 -6.30 1.29
N ALA A 320 -114.11 -7.45 0.97
CA ALA A 320 -114.88 -8.65 0.64
C ALA A 320 -115.66 -9.25 1.83
N TYR A 321 -115.22 -9.02 3.08
CA TYR A 321 -115.99 -9.42 4.27
C TYR A 321 -117.20 -8.52 4.50
N ASP A 322 -117.14 -7.25 4.11
CA ASP A 322 -118.24 -6.30 4.25
C ASP A 322 -119.33 -6.49 3.17
N GLU A 323 -118.94 -6.81 1.94
CA GLU A 323 -119.88 -6.84 0.79
C GLU A 323 -120.39 -8.24 0.38
N ASP A 324 -119.70 -9.32 0.72
CA ASP A 324 -120.06 -10.65 0.22
C ASP A 324 -121.25 -11.25 0.98
N ALA A 325 -122.30 -11.63 0.23
CA ALA A 325 -123.52 -12.25 0.74
C ALA A 325 -123.29 -13.48 1.63
N ARG A 326 -122.15 -14.18 1.48
CA ARG A 326 -121.78 -15.34 2.31
C ARG A 326 -121.45 -14.99 3.77
N TRP A 327 -121.17 -13.71 4.06
CA TRP A 327 -120.91 -13.17 5.39
C TRP A 327 -122.09 -12.37 5.96
N GLN A 328 -123.15 -12.22 5.17
CA GLN A 328 -124.39 -11.56 5.56
C GLN A 328 -125.40 -12.59 6.08
N LEU A 329 -126.27 -12.18 7.00
CA LEU A 329 -127.38 -13.03 7.45
C LEU A 329 -128.49 -12.98 6.38
N PRO A 330 -128.82 -14.11 5.71
CA PRO A 330 -129.86 -14.12 4.69
C PRO A 330 -131.24 -13.95 5.32
N GLU A 331 -132.11 -13.15 4.71
CA GLU A 331 -133.49 -12.95 5.19
C GLU A 331 -134.24 -14.29 5.39
N PRO A 332 -135.04 -14.44 6.47
CA PRO A 332 -135.72 -15.68 6.76
C PRO A 332 -136.80 -16.00 5.73
N THR A 333 -136.70 -17.17 5.10
CA THR A 333 -137.70 -17.66 4.14
C THR A 333 -139.06 -17.87 4.81
N THR A 334 -140.15 -17.49 4.12
CA THR A 334 -141.53 -17.62 4.62
C THR A 334 -141.83 -19.03 5.13
N LEU A 335 -142.34 -19.14 6.37
CA LEU A 335 -142.63 -20.37 7.15
C LEU A 335 -141.44 -21.01 7.90
N MET A 336 -140.26 -20.41 7.91
CA MET A 336 -139.15 -20.91 8.74
C MET A 336 -139.32 -20.54 10.22
N SER A 337 -139.17 -21.53 11.12
CA SER A 337 -139.17 -21.25 12.56
C SER A 337 -137.88 -20.54 12.99
N ALA A 338 -137.96 -19.69 14.02
CA ALA A 338 -136.79 -19.02 14.60
C ALA A 338 -135.69 -20.02 15.04
N LYS A 339 -136.08 -21.23 15.49
CA LYS A 339 -135.15 -22.30 15.85
C LYS A 339 -134.39 -22.83 14.62
N THR A 340 -135.11 -23.08 13.53
CA THR A 340 -134.51 -23.56 12.26
C THR A 340 -133.59 -22.52 11.65
N TYR A 341 -133.96 -21.24 11.69
CA TYR A 341 -133.11 -20.14 11.19
C TYR A 341 -131.81 -20.01 12.00
N ARG A 342 -131.93 -20.10 13.34
CA ARG A 342 -130.77 -20.10 14.23
C ARG A 342 -129.82 -21.25 13.92
N GLU A 343 -130.34 -22.47 13.74
CA GLU A 343 -129.51 -23.67 13.53
C GLU A 343 -128.89 -23.74 12.13
N LYS A 344 -129.60 -23.30 11.09
CA LYS A 344 -129.14 -23.44 9.69
C LYS A 344 -128.38 -22.25 9.13
N ASN A 345 -128.66 -21.03 9.60
CA ASN A 345 -128.07 -19.80 9.05
C ASN A 345 -127.17 -19.09 10.07
N ALA A 346 -127.70 -18.77 11.25
CA ALA A 346 -126.95 -17.97 12.23
C ALA A 346 -125.82 -18.75 12.92
N MET A 347 -126.07 -19.96 13.42
CA MET A 347 -125.06 -20.77 14.13
C MET A 347 -123.86 -21.16 13.25
N PRO A 348 -124.03 -21.59 11.98
CA PRO A 348 -122.89 -21.88 11.11
C PRO A 348 -122.03 -20.65 10.82
N LEU A 349 -122.64 -19.47 10.66
CA LEU A 349 -121.92 -18.22 10.49
C LEU A 349 -121.16 -17.84 11.77
N VAL A 350 -121.80 -17.96 12.93
CA VAL A 350 -121.18 -17.71 14.25
C VAL A 350 -120.03 -18.67 14.53
N GLU A 351 -120.15 -19.96 14.22
CA GLU A 351 -119.05 -20.92 14.41
C GLU A 351 -117.89 -20.66 13.43
N ARG A 352 -118.17 -20.29 12.17
CA ARG A 352 -117.13 -19.84 11.23
C ARG A 352 -116.42 -18.57 11.72
N LEU A 353 -117.17 -17.60 12.22
CA LEU A 353 -116.61 -16.37 12.81
C LEU A 353 -115.77 -16.69 14.04
N LYS A 354 -116.23 -17.58 14.93
CA LYS A 354 -115.45 -18.03 16.09
C LYS A 354 -114.13 -18.66 15.67
N GLU A 355 -114.13 -19.56 14.69
CA GLU A 355 -112.89 -20.19 14.22
C GLU A 355 -111.93 -19.19 13.57
N ILE A 356 -112.45 -18.23 12.79
CA ILE A 356 -111.64 -17.15 12.22
C ILE A 356 -111.05 -16.27 13.33
N VAL A 357 -111.87 -15.82 14.30
CA VAL A 357 -111.43 -15.00 15.43
C VAL A 357 -110.40 -15.76 16.27
N LYS A 358 -110.58 -17.05 16.54
CA LYS A 358 -109.57 -17.89 17.22
C LYS A 358 -108.27 -17.92 16.41
N SER A 359 -108.34 -18.18 15.10
CA SER A 359 -107.15 -18.25 14.24
C SER A 359 -106.40 -16.91 14.17
N LEU A 360 -107.13 -15.79 14.10
CA LEU A 360 -106.58 -14.43 14.11
C LEU A 360 -105.97 -14.11 15.48
N THR A 361 -106.63 -14.49 16.57
CA THR A 361 -106.11 -14.29 17.93
C THR A 361 -104.78 -15.01 18.11
N ILE A 362 -104.68 -16.27 17.67
CA ILE A 362 -103.44 -17.05 17.70
C ILE A 362 -102.34 -16.38 16.87
N LYS A 363 -102.66 -15.91 15.66
CA LYS A 363 -101.71 -15.19 14.80
C LYS A 363 -101.25 -13.87 15.44
N CYS A 364 -102.15 -13.08 16.01
CA CYS A 364 -101.82 -11.83 16.70
C CYS A 364 -100.93 -12.07 17.93
N VAL A 365 -101.20 -13.11 18.72
CA VAL A 365 -100.35 -13.50 19.85
C VAL A 365 -98.96 -13.91 19.37
N ASN A 366 -98.86 -14.72 18.32
CA ASN A 366 -97.57 -15.10 17.74
C ASN A 366 -96.79 -13.88 17.21
N LEU A 367 -97.46 -12.96 16.52
CA LEU A 367 -96.83 -11.72 16.06
C LEU A 367 -96.36 -10.85 17.22
N MET A 368 -97.15 -10.72 18.29
CA MET A 368 -96.73 -10.02 19.51
C MET A 368 -95.47 -10.63 20.13
N VAL A 369 -95.37 -11.97 20.17
CA VAL A 369 -94.17 -12.66 20.66
C VAL A 369 -92.96 -12.34 19.76
N GLN A 370 -93.12 -12.38 18.44
CA GLN A 370 -92.05 -12.03 17.49
C GLN A 370 -91.60 -10.57 17.62
N ILE A 371 -92.55 -9.63 17.75
CA ILE A 371 -92.25 -8.21 17.96
C ILE A 371 -91.48 -8.03 19.27
N LYS A 372 -91.87 -8.73 20.35
CA LYS A 372 -91.15 -8.67 21.63
C LYS A 372 -89.72 -9.19 21.51
N GLN A 373 -89.51 -10.29 20.79
CA GLN A 373 -88.18 -10.84 20.53
C GLN A 373 -87.32 -9.89 19.68
N LEU A 374 -87.89 -9.29 18.63
CA LEU A 374 -87.19 -8.30 17.80
C LEU A 374 -86.81 -7.06 18.60
N LYS A 375 -87.73 -6.55 19.43
CA LYS A 375 -87.46 -5.39 20.29
C LYS A 375 -86.30 -5.67 21.25
N ALA A 376 -86.25 -6.85 21.86
CA ALA A 376 -85.13 -7.25 22.73
C ALA A 376 -83.79 -7.32 21.97
N LYS A 377 -83.79 -7.83 20.72
CA LYS A 377 -82.58 -7.84 19.88
C LYS A 377 -82.10 -6.43 19.54
N VAL A 378 -83.02 -5.53 19.19
CA VAL A 378 -82.68 -4.13 18.89
C VAL A 378 -82.11 -3.41 20.11
N THR A 379 -82.71 -3.62 21.30
CA THR A 379 -82.18 -3.04 22.55
C THR A 379 -80.76 -3.54 22.83
N LYS A 380 -80.51 -4.85 22.72
CA LYS A 380 -79.18 -5.42 22.92
C LYS A 380 -78.15 -4.84 21.93
N GLN A 381 -78.52 -4.72 20.65
CA GLN A 381 -77.63 -4.13 19.64
C GLN A 381 -77.32 -2.67 19.94
N ALA A 382 -78.27 -1.90 20.47
CA ALA A 382 -78.02 -0.52 20.88
C ALA A 382 -77.03 -0.43 22.07
N GLU A 383 -77.15 -1.31 23.05
CA GLU A 383 -76.21 -1.42 24.19
C GLU A 383 -74.79 -1.80 23.71
N ASP A 384 -74.68 -2.78 22.81
CA ASP A 384 -73.39 -3.18 22.24
C ASP A 384 -72.71 -2.01 21.50
N ILE A 385 -73.47 -1.24 20.71
CA ILE A 385 -72.97 -0.06 20.00
C ILE A 385 -72.45 0.99 20.99
N ASP A 386 -73.18 1.27 22.07
CA ASP A 386 -72.79 2.25 23.07
C ASP A 386 -71.50 1.84 23.81
N PHE A 387 -71.39 0.55 24.14
CA PHE A 387 -70.18 -0.02 24.72
C PHE A 387 -68.97 0.15 23.79
N TYR A 388 -69.10 -0.21 22.50
CA TYR A 388 -67.99 -0.08 21.56
C TYR A 388 -67.62 1.39 21.29
N LYS A 389 -68.60 2.31 21.21
CA LYS A 389 -68.32 3.75 21.11
C LYS A 389 -67.53 4.26 22.31
N SER A 390 -67.93 3.89 23.52
CA SER A 390 -67.23 4.25 24.75
C SER A 390 -65.79 3.73 24.77
N LYS A 391 -65.58 2.47 24.35
CA LYS A 391 -64.24 1.86 24.26
C LYS A 391 -63.37 2.56 23.23
N VAL A 392 -63.92 2.92 22.07
CA VAL A 392 -63.21 3.68 21.03
C VAL A 392 -62.81 5.06 21.54
N HIS A 393 -63.72 5.79 22.20
CA HIS A 393 -63.41 7.09 22.79
C HIS A 393 -62.27 7.00 23.82
N GLN A 394 -62.30 5.99 24.71
CA GLN A 394 -61.20 5.76 25.66
C GLN A 394 -59.86 5.49 24.98
N GLN A 395 -59.84 4.79 23.84
CA GLN A 395 -58.61 4.56 23.08
C GLN A 395 -58.10 5.85 22.44
N TYR A 396 -58.98 6.69 21.90
CA TYR A 396 -58.60 8.00 21.36
C TYR A 396 -57.98 8.91 22.44
N VAL A 397 -58.59 9.00 23.63
CA VAL A 397 -58.02 9.78 24.75
C VAL A 397 -56.64 9.27 25.14
N LYS A 398 -56.43 7.94 25.17
CA LYS A 398 -55.11 7.36 25.45
C LYS A 398 -54.09 7.67 24.36
N LEU A 399 -54.50 7.64 23.09
CA LEU A 399 -53.64 7.99 21.97
C LEU A 399 -53.21 9.45 22.04
N GLU A 400 -54.13 10.36 22.36
CA GLU A 400 -53.81 11.78 22.52
C GLU A 400 -52.82 12.02 23.67
N GLN A 401 -53.01 11.35 24.82
CA GLN A 401 -52.06 11.40 25.93
C GLN A 401 -50.68 10.82 25.59
N LEU A 402 -50.62 9.78 24.77
CA LEU A 402 -49.36 9.19 24.32
C LEU A 402 -48.66 10.12 23.30
N GLN A 403 -49.42 10.76 22.42
CA GLN A 403 -48.90 11.73 21.47
C GLN A 403 -48.32 12.95 22.19
N GLU A 404 -49.03 13.51 23.17
CA GLU A 404 -48.53 14.63 23.98
C GLU A 404 -47.20 14.27 24.67
N LYS A 405 -47.11 13.07 25.26
CA LYS A 405 -45.87 12.58 25.87
C LYS A 405 -44.74 12.36 24.85
N ALA A 406 -45.06 11.90 23.64
CA ALA A 406 -44.09 11.73 22.58
C ALA A 406 -43.55 13.09 22.10
N ASP A 407 -44.43 14.08 21.94
CA ASP A 407 -44.06 15.44 21.55
C ASP A 407 -43.19 16.10 22.64
N ASP A 408 -43.54 15.95 23.92
CA ASP A 408 -42.73 16.45 25.03
C ASP A 408 -41.36 15.75 25.11
N PHE A 409 -41.31 14.44 24.84
CA PHE A 409 -40.04 13.73 24.75
C PHE A 409 -39.16 14.26 23.61
N GLU A 410 -39.75 14.55 22.45
CA GLU A 410 -39.02 15.13 21.32
C GLU A 410 -38.48 16.53 21.64
N ARG A 411 -39.24 17.35 22.38
CA ARG A 411 -38.76 18.65 22.89
C ARG A 411 -37.55 18.50 23.82
N VAL A 412 -37.58 17.51 24.72
CA VAL A 412 -36.45 17.19 25.60
C VAL A 412 -35.24 16.74 24.77
N LYS A 413 -35.48 15.92 23.74
CA LYS A 413 -34.44 15.43 22.82
C LYS A 413 -33.75 16.58 22.09
N GLN A 414 -34.51 17.56 21.60
CA GLN A 414 -33.98 18.76 20.97
C GLN A 414 -33.15 19.63 21.93
N TYR A 415 -33.56 19.77 23.19
CA TYR A 415 -32.86 20.62 24.17
C TYR A 415 -31.57 19.98 24.72
N VAL A 416 -31.62 18.69 25.07
CA VAL A 416 -30.52 17.98 25.74
C VAL A 416 -29.50 17.41 24.73
N GLY A 417 -29.95 17.17 23.49
CA GLY A 417 -29.18 16.55 22.42
C GLY A 417 -29.49 15.05 22.29
N VAL A 418 -29.64 14.60 21.05
CA VAL A 418 -30.03 13.23 20.65
C VAL A 418 -29.15 12.18 21.32
N ASP A 419 -27.82 12.31 21.20
CA ASP A 419 -26.86 11.32 21.67
C ASP A 419 -26.90 11.12 23.20
N LYS A 420 -27.11 12.20 23.96
CA LYS A 420 -27.18 12.14 25.42
C LYS A 420 -28.47 11.48 25.89
N ILE A 421 -29.59 11.76 25.21
CA ILE A 421 -30.88 11.13 25.53
C ILE A 421 -30.85 9.65 25.18
N ASP A 422 -30.31 9.26 24.03
CA ASP A 422 -30.24 7.85 23.63
C ASP A 422 -29.34 7.04 24.59
N MET A 423 -28.25 7.63 25.08
CA MET A 423 -27.42 7.04 26.14
C MET A 423 -28.20 6.88 27.46
N ILE A 424 -28.93 7.90 27.90
CA ILE A 424 -29.75 7.85 29.13
C ILE A 424 -30.84 6.78 29.01
N VAL A 425 -31.55 6.72 27.88
CA VAL A 425 -32.61 5.74 27.63
C VAL A 425 -32.06 4.32 27.58
N THR A 426 -30.91 4.11 26.93
CA THR A 426 -30.25 2.80 26.87
C THR A 426 -29.84 2.31 28.26
N ASN A 427 -29.22 3.18 29.06
CA ASN A 427 -28.85 2.88 30.43
C ASN A 427 -30.08 2.60 31.31
N ALA A 428 -31.17 3.39 31.16
CA ALA A 428 -32.41 3.17 31.89
C ALA A 428 -33.07 1.83 31.52
N ARG A 429 -33.11 1.48 30.22
CA ARG A 429 -33.63 0.18 29.76
C ARG A 429 -32.83 -1.00 30.31
N GLU A 430 -31.52 -0.87 30.40
CA GLU A 430 -30.68 -1.91 30.97
C GLU A 430 -30.91 -2.07 32.48
N LEU A 431 -31.04 -0.95 33.21
CA LEU A 431 -31.42 -0.97 34.63
C LEU A 431 -32.82 -1.57 34.85
N GLU A 432 -33.80 -1.27 33.99
CA GLU A 432 -35.12 -1.88 34.04
C GLU A 432 -35.09 -3.38 33.76
N ARG A 433 -34.28 -3.84 32.79
CA ARG A 433 -34.07 -5.28 32.52
C ARG A 433 -33.47 -5.98 33.72
N ILE A 434 -32.44 -5.40 34.33
CA ILE A 434 -31.81 -5.92 35.55
C ILE A 434 -32.85 -6.01 36.67
N ALA A 435 -33.61 -4.94 36.94
CA ALA A 435 -34.64 -4.92 37.97
C ALA A 435 -35.81 -5.90 37.70
N GLN A 436 -36.20 -6.11 36.44
CA GLN A 436 -37.21 -7.11 36.06
C GLN A 436 -36.67 -8.54 36.26
N SER A 437 -35.41 -8.78 35.93
CA SER A 437 -34.75 -10.08 36.15
C SER A 437 -34.62 -10.39 37.65
N GLU A 438 -34.28 -9.39 38.49
CA GLU A 438 -34.26 -9.50 39.94
C GLU A 438 -35.66 -9.72 40.53
N LYS A 439 -36.70 -9.07 40.00
CA LYS A 439 -38.09 -9.32 40.41
C LYS A 439 -38.57 -10.72 40.03
N GLN A 440 -38.18 -11.23 38.85
CA GLN A 440 -38.49 -12.60 38.43
C GLN A 440 -37.72 -13.62 39.28
N GLN A 441 -36.44 -13.38 39.58
CA GLN A 441 -35.67 -14.21 40.51
C GLN A 441 -36.24 -14.17 41.93
N ASN A 442 -36.57 -13.00 42.48
CA ASN A 442 -37.18 -12.88 43.80
C ASN A 442 -38.57 -13.51 43.89
N ARG A 443 -39.37 -13.51 42.81
CA ARG A 443 -40.62 -14.29 42.74
C ARG A 443 -40.37 -15.80 42.68
N ALA A 444 -39.29 -16.24 42.04
CA ALA A 444 -38.90 -17.65 41.99
C ALA A 444 -38.34 -18.15 43.34
N TYR A 445 -37.56 -17.33 44.05
CA TYR A 445 -36.99 -17.66 45.37
C TYR A 445 -37.96 -17.42 46.54
N GLY A 446 -38.96 -16.54 46.39
CA GLY A 446 -40.00 -16.28 47.40
C GLY A 446 -41.12 -17.33 47.47
N MET A 447 -41.17 -18.28 46.54
CA MET A 447 -42.08 -19.45 46.56
C MET A 447 -41.44 -20.68 47.23
N GLY A 448 -40.30 -20.50 47.90
CA GLY A 448 -39.55 -21.55 48.59
C GLY A 448 -39.24 -21.19 50.04
N ARG A 449 -40.24 -20.87 50.85
CA ARG A 449 -40.22 -20.99 52.31
C ARG A 449 -41.59 -21.34 52.85
#